data_AF-A0A8C5LZ65-F1
#
_entry.id   AF-A0A8C5LZ65-F1
#
_cell.length_a   1.000
_cell.length_b   1.000
_cell.length_c   1.000
_cell.angle_alpha   90.00
_cell.angle_beta   90.00
_cell.angle_gamma   90.00
#
_symmetry.space_group_name_H-M   'P 1'
#
loop_
_entity.id
_entity.type
_entity.pdbx_description
1 polymer ?
#
loop_
_entity_poly.entity_id
_entity_poly.type
_entity_poly.pdbx_seq_one_letter_code
_entity_poly.pdbx_strand_id
1 'polypeptide(L)'
;MAGMTSLEAVKRKIKSLQDQSDCAEERAERLQRERDSERTSRESAEADVASLNRRIQLVEEELDRAQERLATALQKLEEAEKAADESERGMKVIENRALKDEEKMELQEIQLKEAKHIAEEADRKYEEVARKLVIIEGDLERAEERAELSESKCAELEEELKTVTNNLKSLEAQAEKYSQKEDKYEEEIKVLTDKLKEAETRAEFAERSVAKLEKTIDDLEGFGFADVENRVPCTPESIMRVASISKSFTMAAIAKLWEEGRLDLDVPVQKYVPEFPEKEFEGEKHKIKLSQQAYVSTGKTGKQGTVKCQTVHNDHPDPQNTYIR
;
A
#
# COMPACT_ATOMS: atom_id res chain seq x y z
N MET A 1 -14.28 18.35 -219.04
CA MET A 1 -15.29 19.22 -218.40
C MET A 1 -15.12 19.11 -216.89
N ALA A 2 -14.67 20.07 -216.09
CA ALA A 2 -14.15 21.42 -216.30
C ALA A 2 -12.86 21.58 -215.43
N GLY A 3 -11.93 22.44 -215.85
CA GLY A 3 -10.58 22.56 -215.28
C GLY A 3 -10.50 23.27 -213.93
N MET A 4 -9.63 22.76 -213.06
CA MET A 4 -9.10 23.48 -211.90
C MET A 4 -7.79 24.14 -212.33
N THR A 5 -7.71 25.48 -212.25
CA THR A 5 -6.50 26.25 -212.58
C THR A 5 -5.44 26.11 -211.47
N SER A 6 -4.14 26.24 -211.79
CA SER A 6 -3.03 26.09 -210.81
C SER A 6 -3.16 27.04 -209.59
N LEU A 7 -3.87 28.15 -209.76
CA LEU A 7 -4.23 29.08 -208.70
C LEU A 7 -5.18 28.47 -207.65
N GLU A 8 -6.08 27.57 -208.05
CA GLU A 8 -7.01 26.86 -207.13
C GLU A 8 -6.33 25.76 -206.32
N ALA A 9 -5.25 25.17 -206.83
CA ALA A 9 -4.43 24.21 -206.08
C ALA A 9 -3.61 24.90 -204.99
N VAL A 10 -3.00 26.05 -205.32
CA VAL A 10 -2.29 26.91 -204.34
C VAL A 10 -3.27 27.48 -203.31
N LYS A 11 -4.45 27.99 -203.72
CA LYS A 11 -5.49 28.44 -202.80
C LYS A 11 -5.98 27.34 -201.86
N ARG A 12 -6.16 26.10 -202.34
CA ARG A 12 -6.51 24.96 -201.47
C ARG A 12 -5.38 24.58 -200.51
N LYS A 13 -4.12 24.66 -200.92
CA LYS A 13 -2.98 24.38 -200.05
C LYS A 13 -2.77 25.47 -199.00
N ILE A 14 -2.91 26.75 -199.38
CA ILE A 14 -2.92 27.89 -198.45
C ILE A 14 -4.06 27.74 -197.46
N LYS A 15 -5.27 27.42 -197.92
CA LYS A 15 -6.42 27.17 -197.05
C LYS A 15 -6.20 25.99 -196.11
N SER A 16 -5.65 24.88 -196.61
CA SER A 16 -5.29 23.72 -195.76
C SER A 16 -4.18 24.03 -194.75
N LEU A 17 -3.23 24.90 -195.08
CA LEU A 17 -2.18 25.33 -194.15
C LEU A 17 -2.71 26.34 -193.14
N GLN A 18 -3.65 27.20 -193.53
CA GLN A 18 -4.39 28.08 -192.61
C GLN A 18 -5.24 27.24 -191.66
N ASP A 19 -6.05 26.31 -192.15
CA ASP A 19 -6.85 25.40 -191.33
C ASP A 19 -5.95 24.56 -190.38
N GLN A 20 -4.76 24.14 -190.83
CA GLN A 20 -3.77 23.47 -189.99
C GLN A 20 -3.13 24.39 -188.95
N SER A 21 -2.86 25.65 -189.30
CA SER A 21 -2.35 26.68 -188.38
C SER A 21 -3.40 26.99 -187.32
N ASP A 22 -4.64 27.24 -187.72
CA ASP A 22 -5.77 27.53 -186.84
C ASP A 22 -6.06 26.34 -185.92
N CYS A 23 -6.03 25.09 -186.44
CA CYS A 23 -6.17 23.88 -185.61
C CYS A 23 -4.99 23.71 -184.64
N ALA A 24 -3.77 24.08 -185.03
CA ALA A 24 -2.61 24.03 -184.16
C ALA A 24 -2.64 25.14 -183.09
N GLU A 25 -3.12 26.33 -183.44
CA GLU A 25 -3.35 27.45 -182.54
C GLU A 25 -4.45 27.11 -181.53
N GLU A 26 -5.59 26.58 -181.97
CA GLU A 26 -6.65 26.12 -181.06
C GLU A 26 -6.17 25.00 -180.13
N ARG A 27 -5.35 24.07 -180.62
CA ARG A 27 -4.76 23.01 -179.80
C ARG A 27 -3.74 23.58 -178.81
N ALA A 28 -2.93 24.55 -179.21
CA ALA A 28 -2.01 25.25 -178.32
C ALA A 28 -2.77 26.01 -177.23
N GLU A 29 -3.86 26.72 -177.58
CA GLU A 29 -4.71 27.41 -176.62
C GLU A 29 -5.39 26.44 -175.63
N ARG A 30 -5.89 25.29 -176.10
CA ARG A 30 -6.48 24.27 -175.20
C ARG A 30 -5.43 23.73 -174.24
N LEU A 31 -4.26 23.33 -174.74
CA LEU A 31 -3.15 22.86 -173.90
C LEU A 31 -2.67 23.96 -172.93
N GLN A 32 -2.72 25.22 -173.34
CA GLN A 32 -2.37 26.35 -172.48
C GLN A 32 -3.41 26.54 -171.36
N ARG A 33 -4.72 26.47 -171.67
CA ARG A 33 -5.79 26.49 -170.67
C ARG A 33 -5.72 25.29 -169.72
N GLU A 34 -5.46 24.09 -170.23
CA GLU A 34 -5.28 22.88 -169.42
C GLU A 34 -4.07 23.02 -168.50
N ARG A 35 -2.92 23.46 -169.02
CA ARG A 35 -1.72 23.73 -168.22
C ARG A 35 -1.97 24.79 -167.14
N ASP A 36 -2.72 25.84 -167.47
CA ASP A 36 -3.06 26.90 -166.50
C ASP A 36 -4.05 26.41 -165.44
N SER A 37 -4.98 25.51 -165.79
CA SER A 37 -5.88 24.87 -164.83
C SER A 37 -5.17 23.90 -163.89
N GLU A 38 -4.24 23.08 -164.41
CA GLU A 38 -3.40 22.22 -163.58
C GLU A 38 -2.48 23.05 -162.70
N ARG A 39 -1.93 24.15 -163.23
CA ARG A 39 -1.08 25.05 -162.45
C ARG A 39 -1.83 25.67 -161.29
N THR A 40 -3.05 26.17 -161.50
CA THR A 40 -3.86 26.74 -160.40
C THR A 40 -4.29 25.68 -159.39
N SER A 41 -4.63 24.46 -159.83
CA SER A 41 -4.91 23.33 -158.92
C SER A 41 -3.68 22.94 -158.11
N ARG A 42 -2.50 22.92 -158.72
CA ARG A 42 -1.23 22.63 -158.04
C ARG A 42 -0.88 23.73 -157.03
N GLU A 43 -1.04 25.00 -157.41
CA GLU A 43 -0.82 26.14 -156.51
C GLU A 43 -1.77 26.09 -155.30
N SER A 44 -3.04 25.68 -155.48
CA SER A 44 -3.98 25.46 -154.38
C SER A 44 -3.54 24.32 -153.46
N ALA A 45 -3.13 23.18 -154.01
CA ALA A 45 -2.68 22.04 -153.23
C ALA A 45 -1.35 22.33 -152.48
N GLU A 46 -0.43 23.06 -153.11
CA GLU A 46 0.81 23.54 -152.48
C GLU A 46 0.50 24.50 -151.32
N ALA A 47 -0.50 25.38 -151.47
CA ALA A 47 -0.97 26.25 -150.40
C ALA A 47 -1.61 25.46 -149.23
N ASP A 48 -2.43 24.44 -149.53
CA ASP A 48 -3.04 23.58 -148.52
C ASP A 48 -1.98 22.78 -147.74
N VAL A 49 -1.01 22.18 -148.44
CA VAL A 49 0.13 21.49 -147.80
C VAL A 49 0.94 22.44 -146.93
N ALA A 50 1.19 23.67 -147.38
CA ALA A 50 1.87 24.68 -146.57
C ALA A 50 1.06 25.05 -145.32
N SER A 51 -0.28 25.13 -145.41
CA SER A 51 -1.15 25.41 -144.27
C SER A 51 -1.17 24.26 -143.25
N LEU A 52 -1.23 23.01 -143.73
CA LEU A 52 -1.21 21.81 -142.89
C LEU A 52 0.14 21.63 -142.20
N ASN A 53 1.25 21.89 -142.90
CA ASN A 53 2.58 21.86 -142.29
C ASN A 53 2.72 22.89 -141.16
N ARG A 54 2.17 24.11 -141.32
CA ARG A 54 2.12 25.08 -140.23
C ARG A 54 1.28 24.58 -139.05
N ARG A 55 0.15 23.92 -139.33
CA ARG A 55 -0.72 23.36 -138.29
C ARG A 55 -0.06 22.21 -137.54
N ILE A 56 0.70 21.34 -138.23
CA ILE A 56 1.48 20.27 -137.62
C ILE A 56 2.51 20.86 -136.67
N GLN A 57 3.28 21.86 -137.11
CA GLN A 57 4.27 22.53 -136.25
C GLN A 57 3.65 23.13 -134.99
N LEU A 58 2.49 23.78 -135.11
CA LEU A 58 1.79 24.34 -133.94
C LEU A 58 1.32 23.25 -132.96
N VAL A 59 0.82 22.12 -133.47
CA VAL A 59 0.37 21.00 -132.64
C VAL A 59 1.56 20.30 -131.98
N GLU A 60 2.68 20.16 -132.68
CA GLU A 60 3.93 19.62 -132.11
C GLU A 60 4.45 20.53 -131.00
N GLU A 61 4.50 21.84 -131.21
CA GLU A 61 4.87 22.79 -130.15
C GLU A 61 3.91 22.76 -128.95
N GLU A 62 2.60 22.60 -129.18
CA GLU A 62 1.62 22.45 -128.10
C GLU A 62 1.81 21.14 -127.34
N LEU A 63 2.12 20.05 -128.04
CA LEU A 63 2.41 18.75 -127.43
C LEU A 63 3.67 18.82 -126.58
N ASP A 64 4.76 19.42 -127.08
CA ASP A 64 6.01 19.58 -126.34
C ASP A 64 5.78 20.41 -125.07
N ARG A 65 5.06 21.53 -125.18
CA ARG A 65 4.67 22.36 -124.01
C ARG A 65 3.80 21.58 -123.02
N ALA A 66 2.90 20.72 -123.49
CA ALA A 66 2.07 19.89 -122.62
C ALA A 66 2.90 18.79 -121.92
N GLN A 67 3.86 18.18 -122.62
CA GLN A 67 4.78 17.19 -122.06
C GLN A 67 5.69 17.81 -121.00
N GLU A 68 6.25 19.00 -121.23
CA GLU A 68 7.04 19.72 -120.21
C GLU A 68 6.21 20.05 -118.96
N ARG A 69 4.95 20.49 -119.14
CA ARG A 69 4.02 20.74 -118.03
C ARG A 69 3.68 19.45 -117.28
N LEU A 70 3.49 18.34 -117.99
CA LEU A 70 3.23 17.05 -117.37
C LEU A 70 4.45 16.56 -116.58
N ALA A 71 5.66 16.67 -117.15
CA ALA A 71 6.90 16.28 -116.49
C ALA A 71 7.12 17.06 -115.18
N THR A 72 6.91 18.38 -115.22
CA THR A 72 7.02 19.22 -114.03
C THR A 72 5.92 18.93 -112.99
N ALA A 73 4.70 18.60 -113.43
CA ALA A 73 3.62 18.19 -112.53
C ALA A 73 3.91 16.83 -111.85
N LEU A 74 4.44 15.86 -112.59
CA LEU A 74 4.83 14.55 -112.06
C LEU A 74 5.98 14.67 -111.06
N GLN A 75 6.98 15.51 -111.36
CA GLN A 75 8.07 15.76 -110.41
C GLN A 75 7.54 16.37 -109.10
N LYS A 76 6.65 17.36 -109.18
CA LYS A 76 6.02 17.96 -107.99
C LYS A 76 5.16 16.96 -107.21
N LEU A 77 4.47 16.06 -107.91
CA LEU A 77 3.70 14.99 -107.27
C LEU A 77 4.62 14.05 -106.50
N GLU A 78 5.74 13.63 -107.08
CA GLU A 78 6.71 12.76 -106.42
C GLU A 78 7.34 13.43 -105.18
N GLU A 79 7.66 14.72 -105.26
CA GLU A 79 8.14 15.50 -104.11
C GLU A 79 7.09 15.60 -102.99
N ALA A 80 5.82 15.79 -103.36
CA ALA A 80 4.72 15.84 -102.39
C ALA A 80 4.45 14.46 -101.75
N GLU A 81 4.54 13.37 -102.52
CA GLU A 81 4.42 12.00 -102.00
C GLU A 81 5.54 11.69 -100.99
N LYS A 82 6.79 12.02 -101.31
CA LYS A 82 7.91 11.87 -100.36
C LYS A 82 7.70 12.67 -99.07
N ALA A 83 7.23 13.92 -99.18
CA ALA A 83 6.92 14.74 -98.01
C ALA A 83 5.76 14.16 -97.18
N ALA A 84 4.75 13.56 -97.83
CA ALA A 84 3.64 12.89 -97.15
C ALA A 84 4.12 11.63 -96.40
N ASP A 85 4.97 10.80 -97.01
CA ASP A 85 5.57 9.62 -96.38
C ASP A 85 6.41 10.00 -95.14
N GLU A 86 7.19 11.08 -95.22
CA GLU A 86 7.96 11.60 -94.08
C GLU A 86 7.03 12.09 -92.95
N SER A 87 5.93 12.76 -93.30
CA SER A 87 4.91 13.18 -92.34
C SER A 87 4.22 11.99 -91.67
N GLU A 88 3.89 10.94 -92.42
CA GLU A 88 3.28 9.71 -91.87
C GLU A 88 4.24 9.01 -90.89
N ARG A 89 5.54 8.96 -91.22
CA ARG A 89 6.56 8.46 -90.28
C ARG A 89 6.65 9.31 -89.02
N GLY A 90 6.62 10.64 -89.18
CA GLY A 90 6.59 11.57 -88.05
C GLY A 90 5.37 11.34 -87.15
N MET A 91 4.20 11.18 -87.75
CA MET A 91 2.95 10.88 -87.06
C MET A 91 3.04 9.58 -86.25
N LYS A 92 3.56 8.49 -86.84
CA LYS A 92 3.74 7.21 -86.13
C LYS A 92 4.68 7.31 -84.94
N VAL A 93 5.74 8.10 -85.02
CA VAL A 93 6.67 8.30 -83.89
C VAL A 93 5.98 9.07 -82.77
N ILE A 94 5.21 10.11 -83.10
CA ILE A 94 4.46 10.90 -82.12
C ILE A 94 3.38 10.06 -81.46
N GLU A 95 2.66 9.24 -82.22
CA GLU A 95 1.64 8.32 -81.71
C GLU A 95 2.24 7.32 -80.70
N ASN A 96 3.36 6.68 -81.05
CA ASN A 96 4.07 5.78 -80.13
C ASN A 96 4.58 6.50 -78.88
N ARG A 97 4.95 7.78 -78.99
CA ARG A 97 5.36 8.58 -77.84
C ARG A 97 4.16 8.93 -76.96
N ALA A 98 3.04 9.32 -77.56
CA ALA A 98 1.80 9.63 -76.86
C ALA A 98 1.29 8.42 -76.08
N LEU A 99 1.29 7.23 -76.68
CA LEU A 99 0.90 5.98 -76.01
C LEU A 99 1.77 5.70 -74.77
N LYS A 100 3.09 5.86 -74.88
CA LYS A 100 4.00 5.67 -73.74
C LYS A 100 3.79 6.71 -72.64
N ASP A 101 3.53 7.96 -73.03
CA ASP A 101 3.25 9.03 -72.08
C ASP A 101 1.91 8.79 -71.36
N GLU A 102 0.92 8.24 -72.05
CA GLU A 102 -0.38 7.83 -71.51
C GLU A 102 -0.24 6.67 -70.51
N GLU A 103 0.45 5.58 -70.87
CA GLU A 103 0.77 4.46 -69.96
C GLU A 103 1.49 4.94 -68.69
N LYS A 104 2.44 5.87 -68.84
CA LYS A 104 3.16 6.46 -67.70
C LYS A 104 2.24 7.31 -66.83
N MET A 105 1.32 8.06 -67.43
CA MET A 105 0.35 8.88 -66.71
C MET A 105 -0.58 8.01 -65.88
N GLU A 106 -1.07 6.89 -66.43
CA GLU A 106 -1.91 5.93 -65.72
C GLU A 106 -1.18 5.32 -64.50
N LEU A 107 0.07 4.90 -64.67
CA LEU A 107 0.89 4.38 -63.57
C LEU A 107 1.10 5.42 -62.46
N GLN A 108 1.37 6.66 -62.83
CA GLN A 108 1.53 7.76 -61.88
C GLN A 108 0.21 8.09 -61.16
N GLU A 109 -0.93 7.97 -61.84
CA GLU A 109 -2.24 8.16 -61.22
C GLU A 109 -2.55 7.09 -60.18
N ILE A 110 -2.21 5.83 -60.45
CA ILE A 110 -2.34 4.73 -59.49
C ILE A 110 -1.44 4.99 -58.27
N GLN A 111 -0.17 5.32 -58.48
CA GLN A 111 0.76 5.64 -57.39
C GLN A 111 0.26 6.83 -56.54
N LEU A 112 -0.31 7.85 -57.19
CA LEU A 112 -0.89 9.00 -56.49
C LEU A 112 -2.10 8.59 -55.63
N LYS A 113 -2.96 7.71 -56.13
CA LYS A 113 -4.11 7.19 -55.37
C LYS A 113 -3.65 6.37 -54.16
N GLU A 114 -2.65 5.52 -54.33
CA GLU A 114 -2.05 4.74 -53.23
C GLU A 114 -1.42 5.66 -52.17
N ALA A 115 -0.62 6.64 -52.59
CA ALA A 115 -0.01 7.60 -51.68
C ALA A 115 -1.06 8.41 -50.90
N LYS A 116 -2.15 8.82 -51.55
CA LYS A 116 -3.28 9.50 -50.88
C LYS A 116 -3.95 8.59 -49.86
N HIS A 117 -4.21 7.33 -50.20
CA HIS A 117 -4.82 6.39 -49.26
C HIS A 117 -3.95 6.16 -48.02
N ILE A 118 -2.63 6.02 -48.21
CA ILE A 118 -1.67 5.89 -47.11
C ILE A 118 -1.68 7.14 -46.22
N ALA A 119 -1.74 8.33 -46.81
CA ALA A 119 -1.85 9.58 -46.05
C ALA A 119 -3.16 9.65 -45.25
N GLU A 120 -4.30 9.32 -45.85
CA GLU A 120 -5.61 9.31 -45.18
C GLU A 120 -5.70 8.27 -44.06
N GLU A 121 -5.04 7.12 -44.21
CA GLU A 121 -4.92 6.14 -43.12
C GLU A 121 -4.02 6.64 -41.98
N ALA A 122 -2.94 7.32 -42.31
CA ALA A 122 -2.06 7.93 -41.31
C ALA A 122 -2.82 9.01 -40.53
N ASP A 123 -3.53 9.90 -41.21
CA ASP A 123 -4.33 10.95 -40.59
C ASP A 123 -5.41 10.37 -39.65
N ARG A 124 -6.12 9.31 -40.08
CA ARG A 124 -7.07 8.59 -39.22
C ARG A 124 -6.41 8.05 -37.94
N LYS A 125 -5.22 7.43 -38.06
CA LYS A 125 -4.47 6.94 -36.89
C LYS A 125 -4.02 8.09 -35.99
N TYR A 126 -3.59 9.21 -36.56
CA TYR A 126 -3.21 10.40 -35.80
C TYR A 126 -4.40 10.98 -35.03
N GLU A 127 -5.59 11.05 -35.64
CA GLU A 127 -6.81 11.48 -34.96
C GLU A 127 -7.19 10.56 -33.80
N GLU A 128 -7.10 9.24 -33.98
CA GLU A 128 -7.37 8.28 -32.90
C GLU A 128 -6.40 8.44 -31.73
N VAL A 129 -5.11 8.62 -32.00
CA VAL A 129 -4.09 8.87 -30.97
C VAL A 129 -4.35 10.20 -30.27
N ALA A 130 -4.68 11.26 -31.01
CA ALA A 130 -5.00 12.56 -30.44
C ALA A 130 -6.22 12.49 -29.50
N ARG A 131 -7.27 11.77 -29.88
CA ARG A 131 -8.44 11.57 -29.00
C ARG A 131 -8.08 10.80 -27.73
N LYS A 132 -7.26 9.75 -27.82
CA LYS A 132 -6.80 8.99 -26.65
C LYS A 132 -5.95 9.85 -25.72
N LEU A 133 -5.10 10.71 -26.29
CA LEU A 133 -4.24 11.61 -25.53
C LEU A 133 -5.07 12.58 -24.68
N VAL A 134 -6.12 13.20 -25.25
CA VAL A 134 -7.03 14.08 -24.50
C VAL A 134 -7.70 13.36 -23.32
N ILE A 135 -8.10 12.09 -23.49
CA ILE A 135 -8.70 11.30 -22.40
C ILE A 135 -7.67 11.07 -21.28
N ILE A 136 -6.44 10.69 -21.65
CA ILE A 136 -5.36 10.44 -20.69
C ILE A 136 -4.97 11.72 -19.95
N GLU A 137 -4.92 12.86 -20.63
CA GLU A 137 -4.69 14.16 -19.99
C GLU A 137 -5.77 14.45 -18.94
N GLY A 138 -7.05 14.25 -19.28
CA GLY A 138 -8.14 14.42 -18.32
C GLY A 138 -8.16 13.37 -17.18
N ASP A 139 -7.65 12.15 -17.40
CA ASP A 139 -7.45 11.16 -16.34
C ASP A 139 -6.27 11.55 -15.42
N LEU A 140 -5.22 12.13 -15.99
CA LEU A 140 -4.05 12.62 -15.26
C LEU A 140 -4.43 13.78 -14.34
N GLU A 141 -5.14 14.79 -14.84
CA GLU A 141 -5.63 15.91 -14.04
C GLU A 141 -6.45 15.42 -12.83
N ARG A 142 -7.37 14.47 -13.05
CA ARG A 142 -8.16 13.86 -11.96
C ARG A 142 -7.32 13.05 -10.98
N ALA A 143 -6.23 12.43 -11.43
CA ALA A 143 -5.31 11.71 -10.55
C ALA A 143 -4.46 12.67 -9.71
N GLU A 144 -4.02 13.79 -10.31
CA GLU A 144 -3.28 14.87 -9.64
C GLU A 144 -4.13 15.51 -8.55
N GLU A 145 -5.37 15.92 -8.84
CA GLU A 145 -6.29 16.48 -7.82
C GLU A 145 -6.49 15.52 -6.63
N ARG A 146 -6.61 14.21 -6.90
CA ARG A 146 -6.73 13.19 -5.86
C ARG A 146 -5.46 13.05 -5.03
N ALA A 147 -4.30 13.13 -5.68
CA ALA A 147 -3.01 13.07 -5.01
C ALA A 147 -2.82 14.29 -4.09
N GLU A 148 -3.09 15.50 -4.58
CA GLU A 148 -3.03 16.74 -3.80
C GLU A 148 -3.92 16.71 -2.56
N LEU A 149 -5.16 16.20 -2.71
CA LEU A 149 -6.07 16.03 -1.57
C LEU A 149 -5.51 15.04 -0.54
N SER A 150 -4.88 13.96 -1.00
CA SER A 150 -4.28 12.97 -0.10
C SER A 150 -3.04 13.51 0.61
N GLU A 151 -2.20 14.28 -0.07
CA GLU A 151 -1.03 14.94 0.52
C GLU A 151 -1.44 15.96 1.56
N SER A 152 -2.49 16.75 1.30
CA SER A 152 -3.04 17.69 2.27
C SER A 152 -3.49 16.98 3.56
N LYS A 153 -4.20 15.85 3.43
CA LYS A 153 -4.61 15.03 4.59
C LYS A 153 -3.42 14.42 5.34
N CYS A 154 -2.39 13.96 4.62
CA CYS A 154 -1.17 13.48 5.25
C CYS A 154 -0.49 14.59 6.05
N ALA A 155 -0.39 15.80 5.50
CA ALA A 155 0.18 16.96 6.19
C ALA A 155 -0.61 17.33 7.45
N GLU A 156 -1.95 17.34 7.39
CA GLU A 156 -2.82 17.55 8.57
C GLU A 156 -2.56 16.50 9.66
N LEU A 157 -2.54 15.21 9.29
CA LEU A 157 -2.28 14.11 10.23
C LEU A 157 -0.86 14.17 10.83
N GLU A 158 0.14 14.59 10.05
CA GLU A 158 1.50 14.80 10.55
C GLU A 158 1.56 15.93 11.59
N GLU A 159 0.81 17.02 11.38
CA GLU A 159 0.71 18.11 12.35
C GLU A 159 0.01 17.64 13.64
N GLU A 160 -1.12 16.92 13.52
CA GLU A 160 -1.80 16.32 14.66
C GLU A 160 -0.87 15.39 15.45
N LEU A 161 -0.14 14.50 14.77
CA LEU A 161 0.80 13.59 15.41
C LEU A 161 1.90 14.35 16.16
N LYS A 162 2.39 15.46 15.61
CA LYS A 162 3.36 16.34 16.28
C LYS A 162 2.77 16.95 17.56
N THR A 163 1.52 17.41 17.53
CA THR A 163 0.85 17.95 18.73
C THR A 163 0.65 16.88 19.80
N VAL A 164 0.18 15.68 19.42
CA VAL A 164 0.00 14.55 20.34
C VAL A 164 1.35 14.12 20.95
N THR A 165 2.41 14.08 20.14
CA THR A 165 3.76 13.75 20.61
C THR A 165 4.24 14.76 21.65
N ASN A 166 3.99 16.05 21.46
CA ASN A 166 4.35 17.08 22.44
C ASN A 166 3.55 16.93 23.74
N ASN A 167 2.26 16.63 23.66
CA ASN A 167 1.42 16.38 24.83
C ASN A 167 1.86 15.13 25.60
N LEU A 168 2.20 14.04 24.88
CA LEU A 168 2.71 12.82 25.48
C LEU A 168 4.01 13.07 26.24
N LYS A 169 4.98 13.78 25.66
CA LYS A 169 6.22 14.17 26.36
C LYS A 169 5.96 14.96 27.63
N SER A 170 4.97 15.85 27.62
CA SER A 170 4.57 16.60 28.81
C SER A 170 4.00 15.68 29.90
N LEU A 171 3.14 14.73 29.52
CA LEU A 171 2.56 13.74 30.42
C LEU A 171 3.59 12.76 30.96
N GLU A 172 4.53 12.31 30.15
CA GLU A 172 5.67 11.47 30.56
C GLU A 172 6.51 12.19 31.62
N ALA A 173 6.87 13.45 31.38
CA ALA A 173 7.60 14.26 32.35
C ALA A 173 6.79 14.51 33.65
N GLN A 174 5.46 14.55 33.59
CA GLN A 174 4.62 14.61 34.78
C GLN A 174 4.59 13.27 35.51
N ALA A 175 4.44 12.16 34.79
CA ALA A 175 4.45 10.80 35.35
C ALA A 175 5.76 10.51 36.08
N GLU A 176 6.91 10.89 35.51
CA GLU A 176 8.21 10.78 36.18
C GLU A 176 8.26 11.60 37.48
N LYS A 177 7.71 12.82 37.49
CA LYS A 177 7.63 13.64 38.71
C LYS A 177 6.73 13.04 39.77
N TYR A 178 5.63 12.41 39.39
CA TYR A 178 4.75 11.72 40.32
C TYR A 178 5.41 10.45 40.87
N SER A 179 6.08 9.65 40.04
CA SER A 179 6.86 8.49 40.47
C SER A 179 7.95 8.88 41.47
N GLN A 180 8.72 9.93 41.22
CA GLN A 180 9.72 10.42 42.19
C GLN A 180 9.11 10.89 43.52
N LYS A 181 7.86 11.37 43.51
CA LYS A 181 7.15 11.74 44.75
C LYS A 181 6.68 10.50 45.48
N GLU A 182 6.18 9.49 44.76
CA GLU A 182 5.80 8.20 45.32
C GLU A 182 7.00 7.55 46.02
N ASP A 183 8.18 7.51 45.40
CA ASP A 183 9.40 6.97 46.00
C ASP A 183 9.75 7.67 47.33
N LYS A 184 9.65 9.01 47.37
CA LYS A 184 9.91 9.80 48.60
C LYS A 184 8.89 9.50 49.68
N TYR A 185 7.61 9.44 49.33
CA TYR A 185 6.56 9.10 50.28
C TYR A 185 6.71 7.66 50.78
N GLU A 186 7.13 6.72 49.93
CA GLU A 186 7.44 5.36 50.37
C GLU A 186 8.61 5.31 51.35
N GLU A 187 9.68 6.08 51.12
CA GLU A 187 10.81 6.20 52.06
C GLU A 187 10.37 6.82 53.39
N GLU A 188 9.60 7.91 53.36
CA GLU A 188 9.04 8.55 54.56
C GLU A 188 8.13 7.59 55.34
N ILE A 189 7.26 6.85 54.65
CA ILE A 189 6.40 5.83 55.25
C ILE A 189 7.24 4.73 55.90
N LYS A 190 8.31 4.25 55.25
CA LYS A 190 9.23 3.25 55.84
C LYS A 190 9.86 3.78 57.13
N VAL A 191 10.41 4.98 57.11
CA VAL A 191 11.02 5.61 58.31
C VAL A 191 10.00 5.79 59.42
N LEU A 192 8.79 6.26 59.12
CA LEU A 192 7.73 6.41 60.10
C LEU A 192 7.27 5.05 60.65
N THR A 193 7.20 4.03 59.81
CA THR A 193 6.86 2.66 60.21
C THR A 193 7.92 2.07 61.12
N ASP A 194 9.20 2.29 60.84
CA ASP A 194 10.30 1.81 61.69
C ASP A 194 10.31 2.53 63.04
N LYS A 195 10.10 3.86 63.06
CA LYS A 195 9.91 4.62 64.31
C LYS A 195 8.71 4.15 65.12
N LEU A 196 7.61 3.80 64.44
CA LEU A 196 6.43 3.25 65.09
C LEU A 196 6.77 1.91 65.75
N LYS A 197 7.45 0.99 65.05
CA LYS A 197 7.90 -0.30 65.60
C LYS A 197 8.87 -0.11 66.78
N GLU A 198 9.79 0.84 66.71
CA GLU A 198 10.68 1.17 67.82
C GLU A 198 9.90 1.69 69.04
N ALA A 199 8.89 2.54 68.81
CA ALA A 199 8.02 3.03 69.87
C ALA A 199 7.14 1.91 70.45
N GLU A 200 6.60 1.02 69.62
CA GLU A 200 5.80 -0.14 70.02
C GLU A 200 6.64 -1.11 70.86
N THR A 201 7.83 -1.51 70.40
CA THR A 201 8.73 -2.39 71.19
C THR A 201 9.14 -1.76 72.52
N ARG A 202 9.34 -0.43 72.56
CA ARG A 202 9.58 0.31 73.81
C ARG A 202 8.36 0.31 74.72
N ALA A 203 7.16 0.49 74.18
CA ALA A 203 5.92 0.41 74.92
C ALA A 203 5.69 -1.00 75.49
N GLU A 204 5.87 -2.05 74.67
CA GLU A 204 5.80 -3.45 75.13
C GLU A 204 6.79 -3.76 76.26
N PHE A 205 8.01 -3.23 76.19
CA PHE A 205 8.99 -3.39 77.26
C PHE A 205 8.55 -2.70 78.56
N ALA A 206 7.98 -1.50 78.44
CA ALA A 206 7.43 -0.77 79.58
C ALA A 206 6.23 -1.52 80.17
N GLU A 207 5.30 -2.02 79.35
CA GLU A 207 4.15 -2.82 79.77
C GLU A 207 4.58 -4.10 80.50
N ARG A 208 5.56 -4.84 79.97
CA ARG A 208 6.12 -6.01 80.67
C ARG A 208 6.76 -5.65 82.01
N SER A 209 7.40 -4.49 82.09
CA SER A 209 8.00 -4.00 83.33
C SER A 209 6.93 -3.61 84.36
N VAL A 210 5.86 -2.95 83.92
CA VAL A 210 4.70 -2.62 84.75
C VAL A 210 4.01 -3.89 85.25
N ALA A 211 3.72 -4.86 84.37
CA ALA A 211 3.10 -6.13 84.77
C ALA A 211 3.94 -6.91 85.79
N LYS A 212 5.28 -6.84 85.67
CA LYS A 212 6.19 -7.46 86.66
C LYS A 212 6.14 -6.73 88.00
N LEU A 213 6.06 -5.40 87.99
CA LEU A 213 5.94 -4.58 89.20
C LEU A 213 4.57 -4.77 89.87
N GLU A 214 3.48 -4.83 89.11
CA GLU A 214 2.13 -5.13 89.61
C GLU A 214 2.09 -6.49 90.32
N LYS A 215 2.67 -7.54 89.70
CA LYS A 215 2.77 -8.85 90.37
C LYS A 215 3.52 -8.79 91.70
N THR A 216 4.60 -8.00 91.79
CA THR A 216 5.31 -7.83 93.06
C THR A 216 4.52 -7.02 94.08
N ILE A 217 3.64 -6.12 93.66
CA ILE A 217 2.73 -5.40 94.56
C ILE A 217 1.68 -6.38 95.10
N ASP A 218 1.04 -7.18 94.22
CA ASP A 218 0.07 -8.20 94.63
C ASP A 218 0.66 -9.22 95.61
N ASP A 219 1.92 -9.63 95.42
CA ASP A 219 2.61 -10.54 96.35
C ASP A 219 2.93 -9.89 97.71
N LEU A 220 3.00 -8.55 97.78
CA LEU A 220 3.24 -7.78 99.01
C LEU A 220 1.95 -7.34 99.72
N GLU A 221 0.81 -7.33 99.03
CA GLU A 221 -0.48 -7.05 99.62
C GLU A 221 -1.00 -8.28 100.40
N GLY A 222 -1.10 -8.14 101.72
CA GLY A 222 -1.59 -9.20 102.61
C GLY A 222 -3.04 -9.58 102.28
N PHE A 223 -3.29 -10.84 101.95
CA PHE A 223 -4.63 -11.34 101.69
C PHE A 223 -5.45 -11.50 102.99
N GLY A 224 -6.66 -10.91 103.03
CA GLY A 224 -7.66 -11.13 104.08
C GLY A 224 -7.95 -9.93 104.98
N PHE A 225 -8.90 -10.08 105.90
CA PHE A 225 -9.26 -9.06 106.89
C PHE A 225 -8.72 -9.44 108.27
N ALA A 226 -8.01 -8.53 108.94
CA ALA A 226 -7.59 -8.67 110.33
C ALA A 226 -8.77 -8.63 111.30
N ASP A 227 -9.86 -7.96 110.92
CA ASP A 227 -11.13 -7.91 111.63
C ASP A 227 -12.29 -8.02 110.62
N VAL A 228 -13.03 -9.13 110.68
CA VAL A 228 -14.10 -9.46 109.72
C VAL A 228 -15.35 -8.61 109.97
N GLU A 229 -15.61 -8.21 111.23
CA GLU A 229 -16.80 -7.42 111.57
C GLU A 229 -16.64 -5.96 111.14
N ASN A 230 -15.42 -5.43 111.23
CA ASN A 230 -15.10 -4.04 110.84
C ASN A 230 -14.46 -3.91 109.44
N ARG A 231 -14.31 -5.01 108.69
CA ARG A 231 -13.66 -5.06 107.37
C ARG A 231 -12.27 -4.40 107.36
N VAL A 232 -11.47 -4.59 108.40
CA VAL A 232 -10.11 -4.03 108.45
C VAL A 232 -9.18 -4.96 107.67
N PRO A 233 -8.53 -4.52 106.57
CA PRO A 233 -7.63 -5.35 105.78
C PRO A 233 -6.37 -5.72 106.57
N CYS A 234 -5.84 -6.92 106.32
CA CYS A 234 -4.68 -7.46 107.03
C CYS A 234 -3.38 -6.93 106.43
N THR A 235 -2.65 -6.11 107.18
CA THR A 235 -1.32 -5.61 106.79
C THR A 235 -0.20 -6.50 107.36
N PRO A 236 1.03 -6.47 106.80
CA PRO A 236 2.18 -7.21 107.33
C PRO A 236 2.54 -6.88 108.80
N GLU A 237 2.04 -5.76 109.32
CA GLU A 237 2.26 -5.28 110.69
C GLU A 237 1.14 -5.70 111.67
N SER A 238 0.11 -6.41 111.19
CA SER A 238 -1.05 -6.81 112.00
C SER A 238 -0.70 -7.87 113.06
N ILE A 239 -0.87 -7.53 114.34
CA ILE A 239 -0.59 -8.40 115.48
C ILE A 239 -1.73 -9.42 115.65
N MET A 240 -1.45 -10.72 115.43
CA MET A 240 -2.41 -11.81 115.65
C MET A 240 -2.20 -12.51 117.00
N ARG A 241 -3.29 -12.85 117.70
CA ARG A 241 -3.21 -13.62 118.96
C ARG A 241 -2.76 -15.06 118.68
N VAL A 242 -1.75 -15.53 119.41
CA VAL A 242 -1.07 -16.84 119.27
C VAL A 242 -1.98 -18.07 119.49
N ALA A 243 -3.24 -17.88 119.90
CA ALA A 243 -4.26 -18.93 120.03
C ALA A 243 -3.73 -20.21 120.73
N SER A 244 -4.25 -21.39 120.37
CA SER A 244 -3.88 -22.66 121.02
C SER A 244 -2.45 -23.15 120.73
N ILE A 245 -1.60 -22.37 120.07
CA ILE A 245 -0.18 -22.72 119.85
C ILE A 245 0.58 -22.74 121.20
N SER A 246 0.17 -21.92 122.19
CA SER A 246 0.81 -21.89 123.51
C SER A 246 0.75 -23.24 124.24
N LYS A 247 -0.32 -24.04 124.04
CA LYS A 247 -0.50 -25.34 124.72
C LYS A 247 0.55 -26.36 124.28
N SER A 248 0.90 -26.36 122.99
CA SER A 248 1.95 -27.21 122.43
C SER A 248 3.32 -26.87 123.04
N PHE A 249 3.59 -25.56 123.21
CA PHE A 249 4.86 -25.09 123.77
C PHE A 249 4.99 -25.41 125.27
N THR A 250 3.91 -25.24 126.07
CA THR A 250 3.91 -25.59 127.49
C THR A 250 4.06 -27.10 127.71
N MET A 251 3.43 -27.93 126.86
CA MET A 251 3.57 -29.39 126.97
C MET A 251 5.00 -29.86 126.66
N ALA A 252 5.64 -29.26 125.66
CA ALA A 252 7.05 -29.55 125.36
C ALA A 252 7.95 -29.25 126.58
N ALA A 253 7.68 -28.18 127.33
CA ALA A 253 8.42 -27.85 128.55
C ALA A 253 8.20 -28.88 129.69
N ILE A 254 6.95 -29.34 129.90
CA ILE A 254 6.65 -30.38 130.91
C ILE A 254 7.31 -31.71 130.56
N ALA A 255 7.28 -32.12 129.29
CA ALA A 255 7.91 -33.36 128.84
C ALA A 255 9.42 -33.35 129.10
N LYS A 256 10.08 -32.21 128.85
CA LYS A 256 11.51 -32.00 129.13
C LYS A 256 11.86 -32.16 130.62
N LEU A 257 11.02 -31.64 131.52
CA LEU A 257 11.24 -31.73 132.97
C LEU A 257 11.01 -33.15 133.53
N TRP A 258 10.12 -33.93 132.91
CA TRP A 258 9.91 -35.33 133.25
C TRP A 258 11.10 -36.20 132.81
N GLU A 259 11.62 -35.96 131.59
CA GLU A 259 12.79 -36.68 131.06
C GLU A 259 14.07 -36.39 131.88
N GLU A 260 14.21 -35.17 132.40
CA GLU A 260 15.32 -34.78 133.29
C GLU A 260 15.16 -35.32 134.74
N GLY A 261 14.10 -36.10 135.02
CA GLY A 261 13.86 -36.74 136.32
C GLY A 261 13.48 -35.78 137.45
N ARG A 262 13.26 -34.48 137.14
CA ARG A 262 12.98 -33.43 138.14
C ARG A 262 11.49 -33.30 138.47
N LEU A 263 10.63 -33.87 137.63
CA LEU A 263 9.18 -33.83 137.78
C LEU A 263 8.63 -35.24 137.61
N ASP A 264 7.93 -35.75 138.62
CA ASP A 264 7.32 -37.07 138.60
C ASP A 264 5.81 -36.91 138.35
N LEU A 265 5.28 -37.58 137.34
CA LEU A 265 3.90 -37.41 136.89
C LEU A 265 2.91 -38.29 137.68
N ASP A 266 3.38 -39.34 138.36
CA ASP A 266 2.52 -40.33 139.01
C ASP A 266 2.22 -40.04 140.48
N VAL A 267 2.83 -38.99 141.02
CA VAL A 267 2.54 -38.49 142.37
C VAL A 267 1.34 -37.53 142.37
N PRO A 268 0.61 -37.43 143.49
CA PRO A 268 -0.47 -36.45 143.63
C PRO A 268 0.02 -35.02 143.39
N VAL A 269 -0.76 -34.21 142.68
CA VAL A 269 -0.37 -32.84 142.27
C VAL A 269 0.03 -31.96 143.47
N GLN A 270 -0.57 -32.23 144.63
CA GLN A 270 -0.30 -31.53 145.89
C GLN A 270 1.16 -31.64 146.36
N LYS A 271 1.96 -32.61 145.87
CA LYS A 271 3.39 -32.69 146.17
C LYS A 271 4.16 -31.47 145.64
N TYR A 272 3.79 -30.99 144.45
CA TYR A 272 4.47 -29.88 143.79
C TYR A 272 3.74 -28.55 143.97
N VAL A 273 2.41 -28.59 144.11
CA VAL A 273 1.58 -27.41 144.35
C VAL A 273 0.69 -27.68 145.57
N PRO A 274 1.18 -27.42 146.79
CA PRO A 274 0.46 -27.73 148.04
C PRO A 274 -0.90 -27.05 148.16
N GLU A 275 -1.08 -25.92 147.47
CA GLU A 275 -2.31 -25.12 147.46
C GLU A 275 -3.41 -25.70 146.57
N PHE A 276 -3.17 -26.82 145.88
CA PHE A 276 -4.14 -27.39 144.95
C PHE A 276 -5.32 -28.04 145.70
N PRO A 277 -6.56 -27.56 145.53
CA PRO A 277 -7.70 -27.94 146.37
C PRO A 277 -8.04 -29.45 146.24
N GLU A 278 -8.28 -30.11 147.37
CA GLU A 278 -8.75 -31.50 147.40
C GLU A 278 -10.19 -31.58 146.86
N LYS A 279 -10.46 -32.53 145.95
CA LYS A 279 -11.79 -32.73 145.36
C LYS A 279 -12.44 -33.98 145.94
N GLU A 280 -13.62 -33.81 146.54
CA GLU A 280 -14.49 -34.89 147.02
C GLU A 280 -15.45 -35.29 145.90
N PHE A 281 -15.53 -36.59 145.60
CA PHE A 281 -16.47 -37.15 144.61
C PHE A 281 -17.20 -38.32 145.28
N GLU A 282 -18.53 -38.28 145.29
CA GLU A 282 -19.41 -39.29 145.92
C GLU A 282 -19.08 -39.62 147.40
N GLY A 283 -18.67 -38.63 148.18
CA GLY A 283 -18.46 -38.77 149.63
C GLY A 283 -17.13 -39.41 150.04
N GLU A 284 -16.29 -39.81 149.07
CA GLU A 284 -14.91 -40.25 149.31
C GLU A 284 -13.88 -39.24 148.78
N LYS A 285 -12.77 -39.09 149.50
CA LYS A 285 -11.68 -38.18 149.14
C LYS A 285 -10.78 -38.80 148.06
N HIS A 286 -10.73 -38.20 146.87
CA HIS A 286 -9.87 -38.64 145.77
C HIS A 286 -8.68 -37.70 145.54
N LYS A 287 -7.47 -38.27 145.45
CA LYS A 287 -6.23 -37.54 145.13
C LYS A 287 -5.94 -37.62 143.62
N ILE A 288 -5.85 -36.47 142.96
CA ILE A 288 -5.59 -36.37 141.51
C ILE A 288 -4.08 -36.42 141.25
N LYS A 289 -3.65 -37.28 140.33
CA LYS A 289 -2.25 -37.39 139.88
C LYS A 289 -1.91 -36.31 138.86
N LEU A 290 -0.67 -35.84 138.84
CA LEU A 290 -0.20 -34.80 137.92
C LEU A 290 -0.37 -35.21 136.44
N SER A 291 -0.24 -36.51 136.14
CA SER A 291 -0.49 -37.10 134.81
C SER A 291 -1.92 -36.84 134.30
N GLN A 292 -2.93 -36.88 135.16
CA GLN A 292 -4.31 -36.62 134.78
C GLN A 292 -4.53 -35.14 134.43
N GLN A 293 -3.87 -34.22 135.14
CA GLN A 293 -3.95 -32.80 134.86
C GLN A 293 -3.23 -32.43 133.55
N ALA A 294 -2.05 -33.03 133.30
CA ALA A 294 -1.32 -32.87 132.04
C ALA A 294 -2.15 -33.37 130.83
N TYR A 295 -2.94 -34.43 131.01
CA TYR A 295 -3.82 -34.97 129.97
C TYR A 295 -4.91 -33.98 129.54
N VAL A 296 -5.48 -33.18 130.45
CA VAL A 296 -6.50 -32.17 130.11
C VAL A 296 -5.91 -31.06 129.22
N SER A 297 -4.64 -30.72 129.38
CA SER A 297 -3.90 -29.79 128.49
C SER A 297 -3.78 -30.29 127.05
N THR A 298 -3.88 -31.61 126.83
CA THR A 298 -3.84 -32.23 125.48
C THR A 298 -5.19 -32.26 124.77
N GLY A 299 -6.25 -31.68 125.37
CA GLY A 299 -7.52 -31.44 124.70
C GLY A 299 -8.35 -32.69 124.38
N LYS A 300 -8.01 -33.87 124.93
CA LYS A 300 -8.76 -35.12 124.71
C LYS A 300 -9.72 -35.41 125.86
N THR A 301 -10.99 -35.01 125.72
CA THR A 301 -12.11 -35.35 126.62
C THR A 301 -12.63 -36.76 126.34
N GLY A 302 -11.88 -37.77 126.77
CA GLY A 302 -12.27 -39.14 126.55
C GLY A 302 -13.18 -39.77 127.62
N LYS A 303 -14.50 -39.59 127.52
CA LYS A 303 -15.46 -40.71 127.73
C LYS A 303 -15.31 -41.75 126.60
N GLN A 304 -14.10 -41.96 126.08
CA GLN A 304 -13.97 -42.22 124.64
C GLN A 304 -12.99 -43.34 124.45
N GLY A 305 -13.55 -44.54 124.50
CA GLY A 305 -12.93 -45.74 123.98
C GLY A 305 -12.84 -45.70 122.46
N THR A 306 -11.78 -46.32 121.96
CA THR A 306 -11.65 -46.93 120.63
C THR A 306 -12.04 -46.08 119.42
N VAL A 307 -11.06 -45.78 118.56
CA VAL A 307 -10.92 -46.38 117.22
C VAL A 307 -9.77 -45.69 116.47
N LYS A 308 -9.07 -46.53 115.70
CA LYS A 308 -8.11 -46.29 114.62
C LYS A 308 -8.26 -44.96 113.86
N CYS A 309 -7.14 -44.47 113.35
CA CYS A 309 -6.88 -44.19 111.92
C CYS A 309 -5.70 -43.21 111.81
N GLN A 310 -4.84 -43.16 110.80
CA GLN A 310 -4.47 -43.96 109.63
C GLN A 310 -3.55 -43.00 108.83
N THR A 311 -2.50 -43.50 108.15
CA THR A 311 -1.93 -42.93 106.89
C THR A 311 -1.33 -41.49 106.93
N VAL A 312 -0.39 -41.01 106.11
CA VAL A 312 0.20 -41.30 104.78
C VAL A 312 1.62 -40.64 104.85
N HIS A 313 2.78 -41.29 104.70
CA HIS A 313 3.54 -41.55 103.45
C HIS A 313 3.39 -40.53 102.32
N ASN A 314 4.34 -39.59 102.19
CA ASN A 314 5.36 -39.59 101.11
C ASN A 314 5.83 -38.19 100.71
N ASP A 315 7.16 -38.13 100.67
CA ASP A 315 8.01 -37.60 99.60
C ASP A 315 8.03 -36.11 99.30
N HIS A 316 9.26 -35.61 99.42
CA HIS A 316 9.80 -34.34 99.00
C HIS A 316 11.07 -34.65 98.15
N PRO A 317 11.72 -33.68 97.52
CA PRO A 317 11.58 -33.40 96.08
C PRO A 317 12.94 -33.46 95.34
N ASP A 318 12.98 -33.23 94.02
CA ASP A 318 13.66 -32.02 93.50
C ASP A 318 13.50 -31.81 91.97
N PRO A 319 13.69 -30.56 91.49
CA PRO A 319 13.27 -30.06 90.18
C PRO A 319 14.43 -29.84 89.22
N GLN A 320 14.18 -29.95 87.91
CA GLN A 320 14.92 -29.18 86.89
C GLN A 320 14.01 -28.78 85.72
N ASN A 321 13.46 -27.58 85.86
CA ASN A 321 13.48 -26.46 84.90
C ASN A 321 13.41 -26.77 83.39
N THR A 322 12.22 -26.59 82.82
CA THR A 322 11.98 -26.42 81.38
C THR A 322 11.22 -25.11 81.19
N TYR A 323 11.83 -24.19 80.43
CA TYR A 323 11.25 -23.09 79.64
C TYR A 323 10.07 -22.27 80.20
N ILE A 324 10.35 -20.97 80.37
CA ILE A 324 9.33 -19.91 80.38
C ILE A 324 8.87 -19.66 78.94
N ARG A 325 7.58 -19.93 78.71
CA ARG A 325 6.70 -19.04 77.95
C ARG A 325 5.61 -18.58 78.92
#